data_AF-A0A7W3FK28-F1
#
_entry.id   AF-A0A7W3FK28-F1
#
_cell.length_a   1.000
_cell.length_b   1.000
_cell.length_c   1.000
_cell.angle_alpha   90.00
_cell.angle_beta   90.00
_cell.angle_gamma   90.00
#
_symmetry.space_group_name_H-M   'P 1'
#
loop_
_entity.id
_entity.type
_entity.pdbx_description
1 polymer ?
#
loop_
_entity_poly.entity_id
_entity_poly.type
_entity_poly.pdbx_seq_one_letter_code
_entity_poly.pdbx_strand_id
1 'polypeptide(L)'
;MRTLLLSIALLLQAAALPAQDHAPRPLQEAPQPMPACIEVEVDGVRTPAWNCLQEKLAPAPAQGAARPLSEAERLMRQPGNQMLQYNLEGTRQRMGNALGTSVQPQRPAR
;
A
#
# COMPACT_ATOMS: atom_id res chain seq x y z
N MET A 1 25.25 -49.00 21.95
CA MET A 1 26.12 -47.82 22.18
C MET A 1 25.93 -46.72 21.13
N ARG A 2 25.91 -47.04 19.82
CA ARG A 2 25.67 -46.05 18.73
C ARG A 2 24.30 -45.37 18.80
N THR A 3 23.27 -46.08 19.23
CA THR A 3 21.90 -45.54 19.41
C THR A 3 21.76 -44.61 20.61
N LEU A 4 22.60 -44.78 21.65
CA LEU A 4 22.61 -43.92 22.84
C LEU A 4 23.28 -42.57 22.56
N LEU A 5 24.28 -42.56 21.68
CA LEU A 5 24.96 -41.33 21.24
C LEU A 5 24.05 -40.46 20.35
N LEU A 6 23.19 -41.08 19.54
CA LEU A 6 22.22 -40.40 18.68
C LEU A 6 21.12 -39.68 19.49
N SER A 7 20.67 -40.24 20.61
CA SER A 7 19.67 -39.61 21.48
C SER A 7 20.23 -38.45 22.30
N ILE A 8 21.50 -38.51 22.74
CA ILE A 8 22.16 -37.40 23.44
C ILE A 8 22.36 -36.18 22.51
N ALA A 9 22.70 -36.41 21.24
CA ALA A 9 22.87 -35.33 20.27
C ALA A 9 21.57 -34.59 19.95
N LEU A 10 20.42 -35.26 20.02
CA LEU A 10 19.10 -34.66 19.78
C LEU A 10 18.64 -33.79 20.96
N LEU A 11 18.98 -34.17 22.19
CA LEU A 11 18.65 -33.39 23.40
C LEU A 11 19.46 -32.08 23.51
N LEU A 12 20.67 -32.03 22.97
CA LEU A 12 21.53 -30.83 23.03
C LEU A 12 21.02 -29.67 22.15
N GLN A 13 20.20 -29.93 21.14
CA GLN A 13 19.70 -28.91 20.20
C GLN A 13 18.50 -28.11 20.74
N ALA A 14 17.85 -28.57 21.81
CA ALA A 14 16.68 -27.91 22.38
C ALA A 14 17.02 -26.72 23.30
N ALA A 15 18.29 -26.52 23.65
CA ALA A 15 18.72 -25.49 24.61
C ALA A 15 19.01 -24.10 23.99
N ALA A 16 18.95 -23.96 22.67
CA ALA A 16 19.26 -22.70 21.98
C ALA A 16 17.97 -21.98 21.50
N LEU A 17 17.06 -21.68 22.42
CA LEU A 17 16.00 -20.69 22.18
C LEU A 17 16.57 -19.31 22.53
N PRO A 18 16.74 -18.39 21.56
CA PRO A 18 17.10 -17.02 21.87
C PRO A 18 15.98 -16.40 22.71
N ALA A 19 16.33 -15.95 23.92
CA ALA A 19 15.47 -15.11 24.73
C ALA A 19 15.19 -13.82 23.93
N GLN A 20 13.95 -13.66 23.45
CA GLN A 20 13.54 -12.42 22.82
C GLN A 20 13.28 -11.40 23.91
N ASP A 21 14.24 -10.48 24.07
CA ASP A 21 14.13 -9.33 24.93
C ASP A 21 12.93 -8.48 24.46
N HIS A 22 11.83 -8.53 25.22
CA HIS A 22 10.62 -7.74 24.95
C HIS A 22 10.90 -6.30 25.38
N ALA A 23 11.66 -5.56 24.57
CA ALA A 23 11.75 -4.13 24.73
C ALA A 23 10.34 -3.52 24.61
N PRO A 24 9.95 -2.61 25.52
CA PRO A 24 8.64 -1.98 25.48
C PRO A 24 8.46 -1.26 24.15
N ARG A 25 7.45 -1.70 23.39
CA ARG A 25 7.03 -1.08 22.13
C ARG A 25 6.63 0.37 22.45
N PRO A 26 7.22 1.39 21.82
CA PRO A 26 6.81 2.76 22.06
C PRO A 26 5.31 2.89 21.78
N LEU A 27 4.58 3.53 22.71
CA LEU A 27 3.17 3.82 22.49
C LEU A 27 3.06 4.64 21.20
N GLN A 28 2.27 4.13 20.27
CA GLN A 28 1.95 4.85 19.04
C GLN A 28 1.19 6.12 19.44
N GLU A 29 1.81 7.28 19.26
CA GLU A 29 1.16 8.58 19.42
C GLU A 29 -0.14 8.57 18.60
N ALA A 30 -1.26 8.98 19.21
CA ALA A 30 -2.53 9.03 18.53
C ALA A 30 -2.39 9.91 17.26
N PRO A 31 -2.94 9.50 16.11
CA PRO A 31 -2.85 10.31 14.90
C PRO A 31 -3.46 11.69 15.17
N GLN A 32 -2.63 12.73 15.06
CA GLN A 32 -3.13 14.10 15.11
C GLN A 32 -4.18 14.27 14.00
N PRO A 33 -5.34 14.89 14.27
CA PRO A 33 -6.38 15.07 13.27
C PRO A 33 -5.79 15.83 12.08
N MET A 34 -5.87 15.23 10.89
CA MET A 34 -5.41 15.90 9.66
C MET A 34 -6.13 17.24 9.51
N PRO A 35 -5.41 18.32 9.16
CA PRO A 35 -6.02 19.62 8.92
C PRO A 35 -7.10 19.50 7.83
N ALA A 36 -8.20 20.23 7.99
CA ALA A 36 -9.24 20.30 6.96
C ALA A 36 -8.65 20.94 5.69
N CYS A 37 -8.90 20.34 4.51
CA CYS A 37 -8.53 20.98 3.25
C CYS A 37 -9.55 22.08 2.96
N ILE A 38 -9.12 23.34 3.04
CA ILE A 38 -9.99 24.51 2.87
C ILE A 38 -9.72 25.12 1.51
N GLU A 39 -10.78 25.21 0.70
CA GLU A 39 -10.76 25.86 -0.60
C GLU A 39 -11.07 27.35 -0.45
N VAL A 40 -10.32 28.20 -1.14
CA VAL A 40 -10.51 29.67 -1.10
C VAL A 40 -10.80 30.21 -2.49
N GLU A 41 -11.63 31.25 -2.56
CA GLU A 41 -11.93 31.97 -3.79
C GLU A 41 -11.31 33.36 -3.69
N VAL A 42 -10.50 33.73 -4.69
CA VAL A 42 -9.87 35.04 -4.80
C VAL A 42 -10.26 35.59 -6.17
N ASP A 43 -10.87 36.78 -6.20
CA ASP A 43 -11.31 37.45 -7.43
C ASP A 43 -12.20 36.58 -8.35
N GLY A 44 -13.10 35.77 -7.76
CA GLY A 44 -13.98 34.86 -8.50
C GLY A 44 -13.31 33.58 -9.00
N VAL A 45 -12.02 33.37 -8.69
CA VAL A 45 -11.26 32.19 -9.06
C VAL A 45 -11.09 31.29 -7.83
N ARG A 46 -11.62 30.06 -7.91
CA ARG A 46 -11.41 29.04 -6.89
C ARG A 46 -9.97 28.53 -6.96
N THR A 47 -9.24 28.68 -5.86
CA THR A 47 -7.87 28.18 -5.70
C THR A 47 -7.87 26.89 -4.89
N PRO A 48 -7.56 25.74 -5.52
CA PRO A 48 -7.50 24.43 -4.88
C PRO A 48 -6.52 24.40 -3.70
N ALA A 49 -6.86 23.70 -2.61
CA ALA A 49 -5.95 23.40 -1.51
C ALA A 49 -4.98 22.27 -1.91
N TRP A 50 -4.18 22.50 -2.96
CA TRP A 50 -3.39 21.45 -3.61
C TRP A 50 -2.53 20.67 -2.64
N ASN A 51 -1.76 21.32 -1.77
CA ASN A 51 -0.90 20.62 -0.81
C ASN A 51 -1.68 19.61 0.06
N CYS A 52 -2.82 20.03 0.62
CA CYS A 52 -3.67 19.16 1.43
C CYS A 52 -4.29 18.02 0.61
N LEU A 53 -4.69 18.30 -0.63
CA LEU A 53 -5.23 17.28 -1.52
C LEU A 53 -4.18 16.24 -1.91
N GLN A 54 -2.95 16.67 -2.16
CA GLN A 54 -1.82 15.79 -2.45
C GLN A 54 -1.52 14.86 -1.27
N GLU A 55 -1.52 15.39 -0.04
CA GLU A 55 -1.33 14.59 1.17
C GLU A 55 -2.44 13.55 1.36
N LYS A 56 -3.70 13.92 1.12
CA LYS A 56 -4.84 12.98 1.20
C LYS A 56 -4.81 11.88 0.15
N LEU A 57 -4.24 12.16 -1.01
CA LEU A 57 -4.10 11.21 -2.11
C LEU A 57 -2.80 10.41 -2.07
N ALA A 58 -1.91 10.70 -1.11
CA ALA A 58 -0.65 9.99 -0.98
C ALA A 58 -0.91 8.50 -0.71
N PRO A 59 -0.15 7.59 -1.33
CA PRO A 59 -0.24 6.18 -1.01
C PRO A 59 0.07 5.96 0.47
N ALA A 60 -0.64 5.02 1.10
CA ALA A 60 -0.37 4.65 2.47
C ALA A 60 1.11 4.28 2.64
N PRO A 61 1.77 4.69 3.73
CA PRO A 61 3.15 4.32 3.98
C PRO A 61 3.27 2.79 3.98
N ALA A 62 4.35 2.27 3.41
CA ALA A 62 4.60 0.84 3.36
C ALA A 62 4.58 0.26 4.78
N GLN A 63 3.64 -0.65 5.05
CA GLN A 63 3.48 -1.23 6.37
C GLN A 63 4.49 -2.37 6.55
N GLY A 64 5.58 -2.08 7.26
CA GLY A 64 6.54 -3.08 7.75
C GLY A 64 7.36 -3.80 6.68
N ALA A 65 8.25 -4.69 7.13
CA ALA A 65 9.03 -5.55 6.25
C ALA A 65 8.06 -6.49 5.50
N ALA A 66 7.82 -6.20 4.23
CA ALA A 66 7.02 -7.06 3.37
C ALA A 66 7.66 -8.46 3.36
N ARG A 67 6.87 -9.48 3.70
CA ARG A 67 7.29 -10.89 3.55
C ARG A 67 7.83 -11.07 2.13
N PRO A 68 8.98 -11.72 1.91
CA PRO A 68 9.48 -11.97 0.56
C PRO A 68 8.39 -12.69 -0.23
N LEU A 69 7.87 -12.00 -1.24
CA LEU A 69 6.85 -12.51 -2.15
C LEU A 69 7.55 -13.17 -3.32
N SER A 70 6.98 -14.27 -3.81
CA SER A 70 7.35 -14.81 -5.12
C SER A 70 7.09 -13.76 -6.21
N GLU A 71 7.79 -13.88 -7.35
CA GLU A 71 7.59 -12.96 -8.47
C GLU A 71 6.12 -12.91 -8.92
N ALA A 72 5.48 -14.07 -9.03
CA ALA A 72 4.07 -14.19 -9.40
C ALA A 72 3.15 -13.44 -8.42
N GLU A 73 3.37 -13.58 -7.12
CA GLU A 73 2.58 -12.84 -6.12
C GLU A 73 2.82 -11.34 -6.18
N ARG A 74 4.04 -10.89 -6.47
CA ARG A 74 4.31 -9.45 -6.68
C ARG A 74 3.55 -8.93 -7.88
N LEU A 75 3.56 -9.67 -8.99
CA LEU A 75 2.89 -9.29 -10.23
C LEU A 75 1.37 -9.18 -10.04
N MET A 76 0.77 -10.14 -9.35
CA MET A 76 -0.68 -10.13 -9.04
C MET A 76 -1.10 -8.99 -8.10
N ARG A 77 -0.17 -8.45 -7.31
CA ARG A 77 -0.42 -7.31 -6.41
C ARG A 77 -0.19 -5.95 -7.08
N GLN A 78 0.40 -5.91 -8.28
CA GLN A 78 0.58 -4.65 -8.98
C GLN A 78 -0.78 -4.10 -9.43
N PRO A 79 -1.01 -2.79 -9.28
CA PRO A 79 -2.25 -2.20 -9.73
C PRO A 79 -2.30 -2.27 -11.27
N GLY A 80 -3.48 -2.59 -11.83
CA GLY A 80 -3.62 -2.89 -13.25
C GLY A 80 -3.17 -1.77 -14.20
N ASN A 81 -3.15 -0.52 -13.74
CA ASN A 81 -2.61 0.63 -14.48
C ASN A 81 -1.09 0.55 -14.71
N GLN A 82 -0.32 -0.13 -13.85
CA GLN A 82 1.11 -0.36 -14.06
C GLN A 82 1.38 -1.53 -15.02
N MET A 83 0.41 -2.43 -15.15
CA MET A 83 0.50 -3.62 -15.98
C MET A 83 -0.03 -3.41 -17.41
N LEU A 84 -0.46 -2.19 -17.76
CA LEU A 84 -1.19 -1.87 -19.00
C LEU A 84 -2.40 -2.78 -19.22
N GLN A 85 -2.95 -3.34 -18.15
CA GLN A 85 -4.14 -4.17 -18.18
C GLN A 85 -5.39 -3.29 -18.19
N TYR A 86 -6.50 -3.87 -18.64
CA TYR A 86 -7.79 -3.21 -18.57
C TYR A 86 -8.08 -2.71 -17.15
N ASN A 87 -8.43 -1.43 -17.04
CA ASN A 87 -8.82 -0.79 -15.80
C ASN A 87 -10.17 -0.10 -16.01
N LEU A 88 -11.21 -0.61 -15.34
CA LEU A 88 -12.57 -0.07 -15.45
C LEU A 88 -12.61 1.38 -14.99
N GLU A 89 -11.99 1.72 -13.86
CA GLU A 89 -11.96 3.10 -13.34
C GLU A 89 -11.20 4.05 -14.27
N GLY A 90 -10.10 3.58 -14.87
CA GLY A 90 -9.38 4.33 -15.91
C GLY A 90 -10.25 4.59 -17.15
N THR A 91 -11.06 3.61 -17.52
CA THR A 91 -12.01 3.73 -18.64
C THR A 91 -13.15 4.68 -18.30
N ARG A 92 -13.74 4.55 -17.10
CA ARG A 92 -14.76 5.49 -16.56
C ARG A 92 -14.25 6.92 -16.57
N GLN A 93 -13.01 7.15 -16.17
CA GLN A 93 -12.41 8.49 -16.13
C GLN A 93 -12.21 9.10 -17.53
N ARG A 94 -11.85 8.29 -18.54
CA ARG A 94 -11.68 8.76 -19.93
C ARG A 94 -13.00 8.98 -20.65
N MET A 95 -13.95 8.07 -20.43
CA MET A 95 -15.26 8.10 -21.08
C MET A 95 -16.21 9.09 -20.40
N GLY A 96 -16.11 9.30 -19.09
CA GLY A 96 -17.04 10.12 -18.34
C GLY A 96 -18.46 9.59 -18.47
N ASN A 97 -19.41 10.45 -18.84
CA ASN A 97 -20.80 10.05 -19.06
C ASN A 97 -21.03 9.30 -20.39
N ALA A 98 -20.01 9.18 -21.25
CA ALA A 98 -20.09 8.45 -22.52
C ALA A 98 -19.92 6.93 -22.36
N LEU A 99 -19.60 6.44 -21.15
CA LEU A 99 -19.36 5.02 -20.94
C LEU A 99 -20.63 4.20 -21.18
N GLY A 100 -20.57 3.27 -22.14
CA GLY A 100 -21.70 2.42 -22.52
C GLY A 100 -22.70 3.07 -23.48
N THR A 101 -22.52 4.36 -23.81
CA THR A 101 -23.38 5.10 -24.76
C THR A 101 -22.64 5.51 -26.03
N SER A 102 -21.31 5.61 -25.99
CA SER A 102 -20.47 5.94 -27.14
C SER A 102 -19.14 5.18 -27.08
N VAL A 103 -18.47 5.08 -28.24
CA VAL A 103 -17.09 4.57 -28.37
C VAL A 103 -16.04 5.68 -28.29
N GLN A 104 -16.45 6.94 -28.35
CA GLN A 104 -15.55 8.08 -28.33
C GLN A 104 -15.36 8.61 -26.90
N PRO A 105 -14.12 8.72 -26.40
CA PRO A 105 -13.86 9.27 -25.08
C PRO A 105 -14.14 10.78 -25.04
N GLN A 106 -14.57 11.26 -23.88
CA GLN A 106 -14.77 12.70 -23.64
C GLN A 106 -13.46 13.44 -23.41
N ARG A 107 -12.51 12.76 -22.76
CA ARG A 107 -11.17 13.30 -22.58
C ARG A 107 -10.39 13.13 -23.89
N PRO A 108 -9.83 14.20 -24.46
CA PRO A 108 -8.94 14.09 -25.61
C PRO A 108 -7.77 13.13 -25.33
N ALA A 109 -7.30 12.45 -26.38
CA ALA A 109 -6.02 11.77 -26.33
C ALA A 109 -4.93 12.82 -26.06
N ARG A 110 -4.02 12.50 -25.15
CA ARG A 110 -2.89 13.36 -24.78
C ARG A 110 -1.69 12.97 -25.62
#